data_AF-A0A9E2M2P6-F1
#
_entry.id   AF-A0A9E2M2P6-F1
#
_cell.length_a   1.000
_cell.length_b   1.000
_cell.length_c   1.000
_cell.angle_alpha   90.00
_cell.angle_beta   90.00
_cell.angle_gamma   90.00
#
_symmetry.space_group_name_H-M   'P 1'
#
loop_
_entity.id
_entity.type
_entity.pdbx_description
1 polymer ?
#
loop_
_entity_poly.entity_id
_entity_poly.type
_entity_poly.pdbx_seq_one_letter_code
_entity_poly.pdbx_strand_id
1 'polypeptide(L)'
;MKSLNIVLCIIFLLVAAAITNGDPRWATFEIKMEVSSPVNPGQIVSVPVNINRCDQDFGGFDLFLEFDPAILSVDHAEPGQLLEDCEWEYFSWRSDAGSGKVRVVGITSTVAEPGDPICYSGTGSLAEIFFLVNPSVSSDRFEPVKFLWVDCGDNALSNVIGDTLFISDNVFDWDGTVVTGETDNGGASLSCLSGSEDHVVAQWIEFTHGGIDIVVPPPSNDCDPDGDGTSWTMEDIIFLIDYLFHGGPVPNPFEIGDCDCNGRVNMIDITRLINYAWRMGEHPCPDALAY
;
A
#
# COMPACT_ATOMS: atom_id res chain seq x y z
N MET A 1 76.62 -11.82 -15.35
CA MET A 1 76.35 -10.36 -15.23
C MET A 1 75.02 -10.11 -15.91
N LYS A 2 73.88 -9.75 -15.29
CA LYS A 2 73.40 -9.34 -13.95
C LYS A 2 71.89 -9.73 -13.96
N SER A 3 71.33 -10.58 -13.08
CA SER A 3 70.59 -10.26 -11.83
C SER A 3 69.47 -9.20 -12.03
N LEU A 4 68.22 -9.21 -11.54
CA LEU A 4 67.42 -9.98 -10.55
C LEU A 4 66.00 -9.29 -10.49
N ASN A 5 65.00 -9.91 -9.84
CA ASN A 5 63.69 -9.41 -9.32
C ASN A 5 62.48 -9.84 -10.18
N ILE A 6 61.56 -10.76 -9.83
CA ILE A 6 60.81 -11.09 -8.59
C ILE A 6 60.08 -9.88 -8.00
N VAL A 7 58.73 -9.87 -8.12
CA VAL A 7 57.64 -9.31 -7.26
C VAL A 7 56.36 -9.33 -8.13
N LEU A 8 55.47 -10.32 -7.95
CA LEU A 8 54.19 -10.22 -7.20
C LEU A 8 53.05 -9.57 -8.00
N CYS A 9 52.13 -10.37 -8.55
CA CYS A 9 50.68 -10.14 -8.40
C CYS A 9 49.87 -11.30 -8.99
N ILE A 10 49.39 -12.15 -8.09
CA ILE A 10 48.26 -13.05 -8.30
C ILE A 10 47.03 -12.15 -8.42
N ILE A 11 46.37 -12.11 -9.58
CA ILE A 11 44.97 -11.71 -9.67
C ILE A 11 44.21 -12.90 -10.23
N PHE A 12 43.66 -13.66 -9.29
CA PHE A 12 42.49 -14.50 -9.50
C PHE A 12 41.33 -13.56 -9.82
N LEU A 13 40.75 -13.65 -11.01
CA LEU A 13 39.40 -13.12 -11.25
C LEU A 13 38.62 -14.23 -11.95
N LEU A 14 38.05 -15.07 -11.10
CA LEU A 14 36.85 -15.84 -11.38
C LEU A 14 35.75 -14.82 -11.72
N VAL A 15 35.33 -14.77 -12.97
CA VAL A 15 33.98 -14.33 -13.30
C VAL A 15 33.22 -15.59 -13.68
N ALA A 16 32.66 -16.25 -12.67
CA ALA A 16 31.54 -17.12 -12.88
C ALA A 16 30.35 -16.22 -13.24
N ALA A 17 29.94 -16.24 -14.50
CA ALA A 17 28.66 -15.68 -14.90
C ALA A 17 27.57 -16.53 -14.24
N ALA A 18 27.04 -16.04 -13.12
CA ALA A 18 25.79 -16.54 -12.58
C ALA A 18 24.68 -16.12 -13.53
N ILE A 19 24.05 -17.09 -14.17
CA ILE A 19 22.75 -16.92 -14.81
C ILE A 19 21.75 -16.95 -13.66
N THR A 20 21.36 -15.78 -13.17
CA THR A 20 20.17 -15.62 -12.34
C THR A 20 19.17 -14.82 -13.14
N ASN A 21 17.97 -15.38 -13.32
CA ASN A 21 16.84 -14.71 -13.93
C ASN A 21 16.56 -13.40 -13.16
N GLY A 22 16.56 -12.25 -13.86
CA GLY A 22 15.97 -10.99 -13.37
C GLY A 22 16.91 -9.92 -12.78
N ASP A 23 17.92 -9.44 -13.52
CA ASP A 23 18.55 -8.14 -13.19
C ASP A 23 18.60 -7.26 -14.47
N PRO A 24 17.58 -6.42 -14.73
CA PRO A 24 17.59 -5.49 -15.85
C PRO A 24 18.40 -4.25 -15.44
N ARG A 25 19.73 -4.30 -15.65
CA ARG A 25 20.66 -3.19 -15.35
C ARG A 25 20.53 -1.96 -16.26
N TRP A 26 19.33 -1.58 -16.65
CA TRP A 26 19.08 -0.48 -17.59
C TRP A 26 17.86 0.38 -17.25
N ALA A 27 17.06 0.00 -16.26
CA ALA A 27 16.06 0.90 -15.68
C ALA A 27 16.76 1.95 -14.80
N THR A 28 16.54 3.21 -15.13
CA THR A 28 17.05 4.38 -14.40
C THR A 28 16.26 4.64 -13.13
N PHE A 29 14.97 4.29 -13.15
CA PHE A 29 14.03 4.53 -12.08
C PHE A 29 13.34 3.23 -11.68
N GLU A 30 13.20 3.01 -10.38
CA GLU A 30 12.37 1.94 -9.81
C GLU A 30 11.31 2.60 -8.96
N ILE A 31 10.05 2.57 -9.40
CA ILE A 31 8.90 3.12 -8.69
C ILE A 31 8.03 1.97 -8.18
N LYS A 32 7.74 1.97 -6.90
CA LYS A 32 7.03 0.88 -6.24
C LYS A 32 5.97 1.42 -5.28
N MET A 33 4.76 0.91 -5.40
CA MET A 33 3.78 1.01 -4.33
C MET A 33 4.07 -0.08 -3.28
N GLU A 34 4.05 0.29 -2.00
CA GLU A 34 4.17 -0.70 -0.95
C GLU A 34 2.88 -1.52 -0.79
N VAL A 35 3.05 -2.74 -0.27
CA VAL A 35 1.94 -3.50 0.29
C VAL A 35 1.80 -3.05 1.74
N SER A 36 0.63 -2.53 2.11
CA SER A 36 0.42 -2.06 3.47
C SER A 36 0.57 -3.19 4.48
N SER A 37 0.88 -2.84 5.73
CA SER A 37 0.62 -3.76 6.84
C SER A 37 -0.86 -4.16 6.88
N PRO A 38 -1.22 -5.32 7.46
CA PRO A 38 -2.61 -5.72 7.66
C PRO A 38 -3.47 -4.61 8.28
N VAL A 39 -4.63 -4.34 7.70
CA VAL A 39 -5.56 -3.28 8.13
C VAL A 39 -6.97 -3.81 8.29
N ASN A 40 -7.67 -3.35 9.32
CA ASN A 40 -9.04 -3.74 9.60
C ASN A 40 -10.03 -2.91 8.76
N PRO A 41 -11.20 -3.46 8.39
CA PRO A 41 -12.28 -2.70 7.78
C PRO A 41 -12.65 -1.44 8.59
N GLY A 42 -12.92 -0.33 7.89
CA GLY A 42 -13.25 0.96 8.51
C GLY A 42 -12.05 1.80 8.97
N GLN A 43 -10.82 1.29 8.86
CA GLN A 43 -9.62 2.06 9.13
C GLN A 43 -9.10 2.76 7.88
N ILE A 44 -8.35 3.84 8.12
CA ILE A 44 -7.58 4.53 7.09
C ILE A 44 -6.16 3.95 7.07
N VAL A 45 -5.64 3.69 5.88
CA VAL A 45 -4.29 3.17 5.63
C VAL A 45 -3.59 4.00 4.57
N SER A 46 -2.29 4.24 4.73
CA SER A 46 -1.46 4.85 3.71
C SER A 46 -0.83 3.80 2.79
N VAL A 47 -0.83 4.10 1.49
CA VAL A 47 -0.09 3.37 0.45
C VAL A 47 0.94 4.36 -0.12
N PRO A 48 2.21 4.31 0.33
CA PRO A 48 3.26 5.16 -0.21
C PRO A 48 3.65 4.69 -1.61
N VAL A 49 3.88 5.66 -2.50
CA VAL A 49 4.55 5.44 -3.79
C VAL A 49 6.01 5.83 -3.63
N ASN A 50 6.89 4.86 -3.64
CA ASN A 50 8.32 5.05 -3.43
C ASN A 50 9.10 5.04 -4.75
N ILE A 51 10.11 5.89 -4.84
CA ILE A 51 11.20 5.78 -5.80
C ILE A 51 12.38 5.10 -5.10
N ASN A 52 12.61 3.82 -5.41
CA ASN A 52 13.64 2.99 -4.78
C ASN A 52 15.00 3.08 -5.50
N ARG A 53 14.96 3.46 -6.77
CA ARG A 53 16.14 3.73 -7.60
C ARG A 53 15.92 5.00 -8.38
N CYS A 54 16.94 5.86 -8.39
CA CYS A 54 16.93 7.14 -9.07
C CYS A 54 18.34 7.45 -9.56
N ASP A 55 18.62 7.09 -10.82
CA ASP A 55 19.94 7.26 -11.44
C ASP A 55 20.03 8.53 -12.33
N GLN A 56 18.96 9.33 -12.41
CA GLN A 56 18.87 10.59 -13.16
C GLN A 56 18.02 11.61 -12.41
N ASP A 57 18.25 12.90 -12.70
CA ASP A 57 17.39 13.98 -12.21
C ASP A 57 16.04 14.00 -12.93
N PHE A 58 14.97 14.35 -12.20
CA PHE A 58 13.62 14.49 -12.71
C PHE A 58 12.98 15.81 -12.22
N GLY A 59 12.09 16.37 -13.05
CA GLY A 59 11.46 17.69 -12.85
C GLY A 59 9.97 17.62 -12.51
N GLY A 60 9.39 16.43 -12.55
CA GLY A 60 7.99 16.25 -12.26
C GLY A 60 7.56 14.81 -12.47
N PHE A 61 6.37 14.51 -11.97
CA PHE A 61 5.70 13.23 -12.12
C PHE A 61 4.20 13.39 -12.27
N ASP A 62 3.59 12.50 -13.04
CA ASP A 62 2.15 12.28 -13.09
C ASP A 62 1.89 10.78 -12.85
N LEU A 63 1.30 10.46 -11.71
CA LEU A 63 0.96 9.10 -11.31
C LEU A 63 -0.55 8.93 -11.34
N PHE A 64 -1.02 7.92 -12.07
CA PHE A 64 -2.42 7.60 -12.21
C PHE A 64 -2.68 6.17 -11.77
N LEU A 65 -3.50 6.03 -10.74
CA LEU A 65 -3.76 4.76 -10.07
C LEU A 65 -5.23 4.38 -10.18
N GLU A 66 -5.48 3.08 -10.16
CA GLU A 66 -6.80 2.49 -10.01
C GLU A 66 -6.92 1.60 -8.77
N PHE A 67 -8.13 1.49 -8.26
CA PHE A 67 -8.54 0.69 -7.10
C PHE A 67 -10.00 0.25 -7.24
N ASP A 68 -10.44 -0.77 -6.47
CA ASP A 68 -11.87 -1.15 -6.43
C ASP A 68 -12.68 -0.17 -5.55
N PRO A 69 -13.57 0.67 -6.14
CA PRO A 69 -14.34 1.65 -5.37
C PRO A 69 -15.45 1.02 -4.51
N ALA A 70 -15.73 -0.28 -4.66
CA ALA A 70 -16.63 -0.99 -3.75
C ALA A 70 -15.95 -1.31 -2.41
N ILE A 71 -14.61 -1.30 -2.37
CA ILE A 71 -13.80 -1.77 -1.24
C ILE A 71 -13.01 -0.61 -0.63
N LEU A 72 -12.46 0.27 -1.46
CA LEU A 72 -11.63 1.38 -1.02
C LEU A 72 -12.25 2.70 -1.43
N SER A 73 -11.99 3.73 -0.62
CA SER A 73 -12.24 5.11 -1.00
C SER A 73 -11.02 5.96 -0.63
N VAL A 74 -10.60 6.84 -1.53
CA VAL A 74 -9.51 7.78 -1.25
C VAL A 74 -10.00 8.81 -0.23
N ASP A 75 -9.32 8.88 0.91
CA ASP A 75 -9.56 9.89 1.94
C ASP A 75 -8.83 11.20 1.57
N HIS A 76 -7.51 11.12 1.41
CA HIS A 76 -6.67 12.21 0.91
C HIS A 76 -5.33 11.68 0.36
N ALA A 77 -4.48 12.57 -0.15
CA ALA A 77 -3.09 12.27 -0.44
C ALA A 77 -2.18 13.43 -0.01
N GLU A 78 -0.97 13.09 0.41
CA GLU A 78 0.05 14.01 0.90
C GLU A 78 1.35 13.87 0.08
N PRO A 79 2.17 14.93 -0.05
CA PRO A 79 3.49 14.82 -0.66
C PRO A 79 4.32 13.82 0.15
N GLY A 80 5.06 12.96 -0.54
CA GLY A 80 5.95 12.04 0.16
C GLY A 80 7.18 12.76 0.73
N GLN A 81 7.82 12.15 1.71
CA GLN A 81 9.01 12.67 2.39
C GLN A 81 10.13 13.13 1.45
N LEU A 82 10.33 12.49 0.28
CA LEU A 82 11.36 12.94 -0.67
C LEU A 82 11.07 14.36 -1.19
N LEU A 83 9.80 14.68 -1.44
CA LEU A 83 9.40 16.00 -1.91
C LEU A 83 9.57 17.04 -0.80
N GLU A 84 9.23 16.68 0.45
CA GLU A 84 9.42 17.57 1.59
C GLU A 84 10.91 17.84 1.85
N ASP A 85 11.73 16.77 1.86
CA ASP A 85 13.16 16.86 2.08
C ASP A 85 13.86 17.65 0.97
N CYS A 86 13.37 17.52 -0.27
CA CYS A 86 13.87 18.29 -1.41
C CYS A 86 13.19 19.66 -1.57
N GLU A 87 12.26 20.06 -0.70
CA GLU A 87 11.51 21.33 -0.78
C GLU A 87 10.80 21.54 -2.14
N TRP A 88 10.12 20.51 -2.65
CA TRP A 88 9.37 20.59 -3.91
C TRP A 88 8.19 21.57 -3.83
N GLU A 89 8.02 22.38 -4.88
CA GLU A 89 7.13 23.55 -4.86
C GLU A 89 5.64 23.21 -5.07
N TYR A 90 5.34 22.19 -5.88
CA TYR A 90 3.97 21.84 -6.25
C TYR A 90 3.69 20.36 -6.06
N PHE A 91 2.63 20.10 -5.30
CA PHE A 91 2.01 18.79 -5.18
C PHE A 91 0.49 18.96 -5.24
N SER A 92 -0.18 18.10 -6.01
CA SER A 92 -1.64 18.08 -6.06
C SER A 92 -2.14 16.68 -6.34
N TRP A 93 -3.36 16.41 -5.89
CA TRP A 93 -4.04 15.16 -6.14
C TRP A 93 -5.51 15.40 -6.48
N ARG A 94 -6.10 14.44 -7.18
CA ARG A 94 -7.54 14.40 -7.45
C ARG A 94 -8.01 12.95 -7.49
N SER A 95 -9.19 12.70 -6.96
CA SER A 95 -9.85 11.41 -7.06
C SER A 95 -11.12 11.50 -7.92
N ASP A 96 -11.34 10.46 -8.72
CA ASP A 96 -12.66 10.12 -9.25
C ASP A 96 -13.09 8.85 -8.53
N ALA A 97 -13.47 9.03 -7.26
CA ALA A 97 -13.75 7.93 -6.34
C ALA A 97 -14.87 7.00 -6.83
N GLY A 98 -15.85 7.52 -7.59
CA GLY A 98 -16.91 6.71 -8.17
C GLY A 98 -16.42 5.75 -9.27
N SER A 99 -15.29 6.08 -9.91
CA SER A 99 -14.67 5.25 -10.94
C SER A 99 -13.47 4.43 -10.43
N GLY A 100 -13.12 4.55 -9.15
CA GLY A 100 -11.97 3.85 -8.58
C GLY A 100 -10.62 4.40 -9.05
N LYS A 101 -10.50 5.72 -9.26
CA LYS A 101 -9.28 6.33 -9.83
C LYS A 101 -8.75 7.47 -8.99
N VAL A 102 -7.43 7.58 -8.92
CA VAL A 102 -6.74 8.71 -8.26
C VAL A 102 -5.53 9.12 -9.08
N ARG A 103 -5.31 10.43 -9.19
CA ARG A 103 -4.14 11.01 -9.84
C ARG A 103 -3.39 11.88 -8.85
N VAL A 104 -2.07 11.74 -8.84
CA VAL A 104 -1.16 12.53 -8.02
C VAL A 104 -0.10 13.13 -8.94
N VAL A 105 0.15 14.44 -8.78
CA VAL A 105 1.08 15.20 -9.62
C VAL A 105 2.02 15.99 -8.73
N GLY A 106 3.32 15.90 -9.02
CA GLY A 106 4.36 16.73 -8.42
C GLY A 106 5.17 17.42 -9.50
N ILE A 107 5.46 18.70 -9.33
CA ILE A 107 6.22 19.51 -10.30
C ILE A 107 7.17 20.43 -9.55
N THR A 108 8.36 20.62 -10.12
CA THR A 108 9.30 21.67 -9.74
C THR A 108 9.47 22.68 -10.88
N SER A 109 9.73 23.94 -10.53
CA SER A 109 10.05 24.98 -11.50
C SER A 109 11.37 24.71 -12.22
N THR A 110 11.45 25.22 -13.45
CA THR A 110 12.62 25.10 -14.33
C THR A 110 13.52 26.34 -14.27
N VAL A 111 13.18 27.32 -13.42
CA VAL A 111 13.85 28.61 -13.35
C VAL A 111 14.25 28.86 -11.91
N ALA A 112 15.56 28.94 -11.69
CA ALA A 112 16.08 29.04 -10.35
C ALA A 112 15.65 30.36 -9.64
N GLU A 113 14.74 30.27 -8.69
CA GLU A 113 14.21 31.34 -7.86
C GLU A 113 14.39 31.02 -6.36
N PRO A 114 14.41 32.01 -5.46
CA PRO A 114 14.42 31.74 -4.02
C PRO A 114 13.20 30.90 -3.61
N GLY A 115 13.42 29.62 -3.27
CA GLY A 115 12.36 28.62 -3.05
C GLY A 115 12.48 27.37 -3.93
N ASP A 116 13.47 27.31 -4.82
CA ASP A 116 13.76 26.11 -5.63
C ASP A 116 13.97 24.86 -4.77
N PRO A 117 13.62 23.68 -5.30
CA PRO A 117 13.96 22.44 -4.64
C PRO A 117 15.48 22.28 -4.52
N ILE A 118 15.89 21.76 -3.36
CA ILE A 118 17.30 21.55 -3.03
C ILE A 118 17.86 20.27 -3.66
N CYS A 119 16.99 19.39 -4.18
CA CYS A 119 17.35 18.21 -4.96
C CYS A 119 16.32 17.83 -6.04
N TYR A 120 16.84 17.29 -7.15
CA TYR A 120 16.06 16.79 -8.31
C TYR A 120 16.21 15.26 -8.50
N SER A 121 16.93 14.60 -7.59
CA SER A 121 17.15 13.16 -7.57
C SER A 121 17.25 12.68 -6.14
N GLY A 122 16.94 11.41 -5.93
CA GLY A 122 16.89 10.79 -4.60
C GLY A 122 15.96 9.60 -4.56
N THR A 123 16.05 8.85 -3.47
CA THR A 123 15.18 7.70 -3.17
C THR A 123 14.31 8.03 -1.97
N GLY A 124 13.04 7.59 -1.98
CA GLY A 124 12.08 7.87 -0.91
C GLY A 124 10.65 7.89 -1.43
N SER A 125 9.70 8.30 -0.60
CA SER A 125 8.30 8.42 -1.00
C SER A 125 8.08 9.67 -1.85
N LEU A 126 7.49 9.49 -3.03
CA LEU A 126 7.00 10.56 -3.91
C LEU A 126 5.64 11.10 -3.45
N ALA A 127 4.77 10.20 -2.99
CA ALA A 127 3.42 10.50 -2.54
C ALA A 127 2.95 9.48 -1.50
N GLU A 128 2.11 9.90 -0.56
CA GLU A 128 1.37 9.01 0.32
C GLU A 128 -0.13 9.14 0.02
N ILE A 129 -0.77 8.04 -0.41
CA ILE A 129 -2.21 8.01 -0.66
C ILE A 129 -2.91 7.31 0.49
N PHE A 130 -3.86 7.99 1.12
CA PHE A 130 -4.64 7.47 2.24
C PHE A 130 -5.97 6.92 1.75
N PHE A 131 -6.22 5.65 2.01
CA PHE A 131 -7.45 4.94 1.67
C PHE A 131 -8.22 4.57 2.93
N LEU A 132 -9.52 4.83 2.93
CA LEU A 132 -10.46 4.24 3.87
C LEU A 132 -10.91 2.88 3.33
N VAL A 133 -10.75 1.83 4.14
CA VAL A 133 -11.26 0.49 3.85
C VAL A 133 -12.75 0.43 4.17
N ASN A 134 -13.58 -0.05 3.23
CA ASN A 134 -15.02 -0.16 3.42
C ASN A 134 -15.34 -1.04 4.65
N PRO A 135 -16.08 -0.52 5.65
CA PRO A 135 -16.44 -1.27 6.86
C PRO A 135 -17.25 -2.56 6.58
N SER A 136 -17.85 -2.69 5.40
CA SER A 136 -18.67 -3.85 5.03
C SER A 136 -17.87 -5.05 4.52
N VAL A 137 -16.55 -4.93 4.39
CA VAL A 137 -15.68 -6.05 4.02
C VAL A 137 -15.69 -7.08 5.14
N SER A 138 -16.01 -8.34 4.81
CA SER A 138 -16.31 -9.40 5.79
C SER A 138 -15.42 -10.64 5.68
N SER A 139 -14.40 -10.59 4.82
CA SER A 139 -13.41 -11.66 4.69
C SER A 139 -12.04 -11.08 4.40
N ASP A 140 -10.99 -11.73 4.92
CA ASP A 140 -9.59 -11.44 4.60
C ASP A 140 -9.36 -11.44 3.10
N ARG A 141 -8.66 -10.43 2.61
CA ARG A 141 -8.31 -10.30 1.20
C ARG A 141 -7.23 -9.25 0.98
N PHE A 142 -6.43 -9.49 -0.04
CA PHE A 142 -5.60 -8.47 -0.63
C PHE A 142 -6.41 -7.65 -1.63
N GLU A 143 -6.41 -6.33 -1.47
CA GLU A 143 -7.01 -5.39 -2.41
C GLU A 143 -5.90 -4.65 -3.20
N PRO A 144 -5.73 -4.96 -4.50
CA PRO A 144 -4.67 -4.35 -5.28
C PRO A 144 -4.95 -2.87 -5.56
N VAL A 145 -3.91 -2.06 -5.46
CA VAL A 145 -3.87 -0.69 -6.01
C VAL A 145 -2.86 -0.73 -7.15
N LYS A 146 -3.29 -0.33 -8.34
CA LYS A 146 -2.50 -0.52 -9.57
C LYS A 146 -2.22 0.80 -10.25
N PHE A 147 -1.04 0.92 -10.84
CA PHE A 147 -0.79 1.95 -11.85
C PHE A 147 -1.69 1.68 -13.06
N LEU A 148 -2.30 2.73 -13.61
CA LEU A 148 -3.24 2.68 -14.73
C LEU A 148 -2.71 3.51 -15.90
N TRP A 149 -2.66 2.93 -17.09
CA TRP A 149 -2.29 3.62 -18.33
C TRP A 149 -3.49 3.76 -19.27
N VAL A 150 -3.98 4.99 -19.45
CA VAL A 150 -5.03 5.35 -20.41
C VAL A 150 -4.43 6.10 -21.59
N ASP A 151 -3.45 6.97 -21.35
CA ASP A 151 -2.67 7.65 -22.36
C ASP A 151 -1.16 7.66 -22.04
N CYS A 152 -0.37 8.27 -22.93
CA CYS A 152 1.09 8.28 -22.84
C CYS A 152 1.66 9.19 -21.75
N GLY A 153 0.84 10.05 -21.13
CA GLY A 153 1.25 10.90 -20.02
C GLY A 153 1.05 10.23 -18.65
N ASP A 154 0.35 9.10 -18.60
CA ASP A 154 0.08 8.40 -17.35
C ASP A 154 1.32 7.66 -16.83
N ASN A 155 1.58 7.80 -15.53
CA ASN A 155 2.70 7.16 -14.83
C ASN A 155 4.04 7.48 -15.50
N ALA A 156 4.32 8.78 -15.59
CA ALA A 156 5.51 9.29 -16.25
C ALA A 156 6.26 10.27 -15.35
N LEU A 157 7.59 10.33 -15.54
CA LEU A 157 8.45 11.36 -14.98
C LEU A 157 8.92 12.28 -16.10
N SER A 158 9.07 13.58 -15.84
CA SER A 158 9.79 14.48 -16.76
C SER A 158 11.23 14.69 -16.31
N ASN A 159 12.15 15.02 -17.21
CA ASN A 159 13.42 15.61 -16.80
C ASN A 159 13.22 17.05 -16.29
N VAL A 160 14.24 17.61 -15.64
CA VAL A 160 14.19 18.97 -15.07
C VAL A 160 13.88 20.06 -16.11
N ILE A 161 14.24 19.83 -17.38
CA ILE A 161 14.01 20.79 -18.47
C ILE A 161 12.57 20.69 -19.01
N GLY A 162 11.91 19.55 -18.84
CA GLY A 162 10.57 19.27 -19.36
C GLY A 162 10.51 18.82 -20.83
N ASP A 163 11.66 18.56 -21.47
CA ASP A 163 11.74 18.11 -22.87
C ASP A 163 11.80 16.59 -23.03
N THR A 164 12.02 15.86 -21.93
CA THR A 164 12.15 14.40 -21.93
C THR A 164 11.13 13.81 -20.96
N LEU A 165 10.38 12.81 -21.44
CA LEU A 165 9.45 12.02 -20.65
C LEU A 165 10.00 10.60 -20.45
N PHE A 166 10.14 10.19 -19.20
CA PHE A 166 10.46 8.84 -18.80
C PHE A 166 9.15 8.09 -18.56
N ILE A 167 8.97 6.96 -19.22
CA ILE A 167 7.77 6.12 -19.12
C ILE A 167 8.15 4.71 -18.69
N SER A 168 7.13 3.90 -18.41
CA SER A 168 7.29 2.50 -18.03
C SER A 168 8.06 1.71 -19.09
N ASP A 169 8.97 0.89 -18.59
CA ASP A 169 9.61 -0.18 -19.34
C ASP A 169 9.00 -1.54 -18.97
N ASN A 170 9.19 -1.97 -17.73
CA ASN A 170 8.54 -3.15 -17.17
C ASN A 170 7.56 -2.72 -16.07
N VAL A 171 6.47 -3.47 -15.97
CA VAL A 171 5.52 -3.38 -14.86
C VAL A 171 5.45 -4.73 -14.19
N PHE A 172 5.57 -4.73 -12.86
CA PHE A 172 5.51 -5.91 -12.02
C PHE A 172 4.29 -5.86 -11.13
N ASP A 173 3.71 -7.02 -10.85
CA ASP A 173 2.71 -7.16 -9.80
C ASP A 173 3.37 -7.20 -8.42
N TRP A 174 2.56 -7.12 -7.36
CA TRP A 174 3.04 -7.08 -5.97
C TRP A 174 3.88 -8.31 -5.58
N ASP A 175 3.70 -9.44 -6.29
CA ASP A 175 4.45 -10.68 -6.09
C ASP A 175 5.72 -10.78 -6.96
N GLY A 176 6.04 -9.74 -7.74
CA GLY A 176 7.20 -9.66 -8.63
C GLY A 176 7.00 -10.33 -9.99
N THR A 177 5.79 -10.80 -10.31
CA THR A 177 5.48 -11.30 -11.66
C THR A 177 5.40 -10.15 -12.65
N VAL A 178 5.88 -10.36 -13.87
CA VAL A 178 5.80 -9.34 -14.93
C VAL A 178 4.36 -9.27 -15.44
N VAL A 179 3.81 -8.06 -15.47
CA VAL A 179 2.50 -7.74 -16.05
C VAL A 179 2.71 -7.32 -17.49
N THR A 180 1.99 -7.95 -18.43
CA THR A 180 2.11 -7.66 -19.86
C THR A 180 0.75 -7.35 -20.46
N GLY A 181 0.69 -6.34 -21.33
CA GLY A 181 -0.53 -6.00 -22.08
C GLY A 181 -1.30 -4.82 -21.49
N GLU A 182 -1.88 -4.00 -22.37
CA GLU A 182 -2.55 -2.75 -22.00
C GLU A 182 -3.81 -2.96 -21.16
N THR A 183 -4.54 -4.06 -21.38
CA THR A 183 -5.77 -4.38 -20.61
C THR A 183 -5.49 -4.76 -19.16
N ASP A 184 -4.26 -5.15 -18.87
CA ASP A 184 -3.84 -5.64 -17.56
C ASP A 184 -2.95 -4.64 -16.82
N ASN A 185 -2.84 -3.41 -17.34
CA ASN A 185 -1.92 -2.37 -16.88
C ASN A 185 -0.45 -2.79 -16.93
N GLY A 186 -0.04 -3.42 -18.04
CA GLY A 186 1.35 -3.80 -18.31
C GLY A 186 2.25 -2.64 -18.77
N GLY A 187 1.88 -1.39 -18.49
CA GLY A 187 2.65 -0.19 -18.84
C GLY A 187 2.09 0.62 -20.01
N ALA A 188 2.78 1.73 -20.29
CA ALA A 188 2.53 2.63 -21.40
C ALA A 188 2.61 1.88 -22.74
N SER A 189 1.69 2.22 -23.65
CA SER A 189 1.63 1.63 -24.98
C SER A 189 2.92 1.88 -25.76
N LEU A 190 3.32 0.92 -26.61
CA LEU A 190 4.47 1.09 -27.50
C LEU A 190 4.25 2.24 -28.50
N SER A 191 3.00 2.65 -28.75
CA SER A 191 2.71 3.83 -29.57
C SER A 191 3.23 5.13 -28.95
N CYS A 192 3.46 5.18 -27.64
CA CYS A 192 4.01 6.34 -26.94
C CYS A 192 5.45 6.67 -27.36
N LEU A 193 6.15 5.71 -27.97
CA LEU A 193 7.50 5.92 -28.51
C LEU A 193 7.51 6.49 -29.92
N SER A 194 6.37 6.42 -30.62
CA SER A 194 6.23 6.90 -31.98
C SER A 194 5.44 8.21 -32.00
N GLY A 195 6.10 9.33 -32.30
CA GLY A 195 5.39 10.52 -32.77
C GLY A 195 5.37 11.76 -31.87
N SER A 196 6.34 11.90 -30.96
CA SER A 196 6.56 13.17 -30.28
C SER A 196 7.63 13.97 -31.05
N GLU A 197 7.21 14.91 -31.92
CA GLU A 197 8.16 15.84 -32.58
C GLU A 197 8.74 16.86 -31.58
N ASP A 198 8.07 17.06 -30.44
CA ASP A 198 8.38 18.12 -29.47
C ASP A 198 9.10 17.62 -28.20
N HIS A 199 9.04 16.32 -27.88
CA HIS A 199 9.62 15.75 -26.64
C HIS A 199 10.32 14.39 -26.88
N VAL A 200 11.39 14.11 -26.17
CA VAL A 200 12.08 12.81 -26.18
C VAL A 200 11.36 11.86 -25.22
N VAL A 201 11.05 10.63 -25.65
CA VAL A 201 10.43 9.62 -24.78
C VAL A 201 11.40 8.47 -24.54
N ALA A 202 11.59 8.06 -23.29
CA ALA A 202 12.49 6.97 -22.90
C ALA A 202 11.79 5.97 -21.94
N GLN A 203 11.88 4.68 -22.25
CA GLN A 203 11.37 3.60 -21.39
C GLN A 203 12.41 3.23 -20.34
N TRP A 204 12.39 3.92 -19.19
CA TRP A 204 13.43 3.77 -18.16
C TRP A 204 12.87 3.58 -16.76
N ILE A 205 11.55 3.43 -16.61
CA ILE A 205 10.92 3.25 -15.30
C ILE A 205 10.43 1.82 -15.15
N GLU A 206 10.83 1.17 -14.07
CA GLU A 206 10.21 -0.06 -13.60
C GLU A 206 9.13 0.28 -12.58
N PHE A 207 7.90 -0.13 -12.84
CA PHE A 207 6.79 0.04 -11.92
C PHE A 207 6.47 -1.27 -11.20
N THR A 208 6.17 -1.20 -9.92
CA THR A 208 5.63 -2.34 -9.16
C THR A 208 4.31 -1.94 -8.51
N HIS A 209 3.24 -2.64 -8.88
CA HIS A 209 1.92 -2.48 -8.26
C HIS A 209 1.99 -2.82 -6.76
N GLY A 210 1.04 -2.29 -6.00
CA GLY A 210 0.95 -2.50 -4.57
C GLY A 210 -0.47 -2.82 -4.16
N GLY A 211 -0.80 -2.55 -2.91
CA GLY A 211 -2.15 -2.76 -2.43
C GLY A 211 -2.23 -2.83 -0.93
N ILE A 212 -3.40 -3.21 -0.46
CA ILE A 212 -3.75 -3.22 0.95
C ILE A 212 -4.08 -4.66 1.34
N ASP A 213 -3.38 -5.16 2.35
CA ASP A 213 -3.75 -6.43 2.98
C ASP A 213 -4.86 -6.15 4.00
N ILE A 214 -6.08 -6.59 3.70
CA ILE A 214 -7.24 -6.40 4.57
C ILE A 214 -7.40 -7.67 5.39
N VAL A 215 -7.26 -7.54 6.70
CA VAL A 215 -7.55 -8.61 7.65
C VAL A 215 -8.83 -8.23 8.37
N VAL A 216 -9.84 -9.08 8.24
CA VAL A 216 -11.05 -8.94 9.02
C VAL A 216 -10.75 -9.63 10.34
N PRO A 217 -10.71 -8.87 11.46
CA PRO A 217 -10.51 -9.51 12.74
C PRO A 217 -11.59 -10.59 12.88
N PRO A 218 -11.26 -11.77 13.45
CA PRO A 218 -12.31 -12.72 13.80
C PRO A 218 -13.38 -11.94 14.57
N PRO A 219 -14.68 -12.25 14.37
CA PRO A 219 -15.74 -11.59 15.12
C PRO A 219 -15.28 -11.55 16.55
N SER A 220 -15.05 -10.35 17.06
CA SER A 220 -14.40 -10.23 18.34
C SER A 220 -15.30 -11.00 19.29
N ASN A 221 -14.71 -11.92 20.05
CA ASN A 221 -15.37 -12.43 21.24
C ASN A 221 -15.35 -11.34 22.32
N ASP A 222 -15.58 -10.09 21.91
CA ASP A 222 -15.72 -8.92 22.75
C ASP A 222 -17.03 -8.98 23.55
N CYS A 223 -17.58 -10.17 23.74
CA CYS A 223 -18.85 -10.40 24.40
C CYS A 223 -19.87 -9.33 24.06
N ASP A 224 -20.20 -9.28 22.77
CA ASP A 224 -21.35 -8.55 22.25
C ASP A 224 -22.47 -9.55 21.86
N PRO A 225 -23.11 -10.24 22.83
CA PRO A 225 -24.21 -11.16 22.58
C PRO A 225 -25.36 -10.58 21.77
N ASP A 226 -25.67 -9.29 21.95
CA ASP A 226 -26.82 -8.67 21.30
C ASP A 226 -26.51 -8.11 19.90
N GLY A 227 -25.22 -8.02 19.56
CA GLY A 227 -24.68 -7.69 18.25
C GLY A 227 -24.85 -6.21 17.91
N ASP A 228 -24.94 -5.33 18.91
CA ASP A 228 -25.14 -3.90 18.70
C ASP A 228 -23.84 -3.13 18.38
N GLY A 229 -22.70 -3.81 18.42
CA GLY A 229 -21.37 -3.26 18.14
C GLY A 229 -20.78 -2.44 19.29
N THR A 230 -21.45 -2.42 20.44
CA THR A 230 -21.02 -1.72 21.65
C THR A 230 -20.46 -2.75 22.61
N SER A 231 -19.16 -2.68 22.87
CA SER A 231 -18.56 -3.66 23.76
C SER A 231 -19.05 -3.49 25.22
N TRP A 232 -19.60 -4.55 25.80
CA TRP A 232 -19.83 -4.78 27.24
C TRP A 232 -20.86 -3.87 27.94
N THR A 233 -22.09 -3.88 27.45
CA THR A 233 -23.22 -3.13 28.00
C THR A 233 -24.04 -3.95 29.01
N MET A 234 -25.06 -3.32 29.61
CA MET A 234 -26.05 -4.06 30.42
C MET A 234 -26.97 -4.88 29.52
N GLU A 235 -27.19 -4.41 28.31
CA GLU A 235 -28.02 -5.00 27.27
C GLU A 235 -27.47 -6.38 26.85
N ASP A 236 -26.15 -6.52 26.71
CA ASP A 236 -25.46 -7.80 26.48
C ASP A 236 -25.77 -8.87 27.54
N ILE A 237 -25.77 -8.45 28.81
CA ILE A 237 -26.05 -9.34 29.93
C ILE A 237 -27.52 -9.74 29.95
N ILE A 238 -28.41 -8.80 29.67
CA ILE A 238 -29.84 -9.07 29.55
C ILE A 238 -30.08 -10.04 28.40
N PHE A 239 -29.40 -9.87 27.27
CA PHE A 239 -29.50 -10.75 26.12
C PHE A 239 -29.10 -12.18 26.46
N LEU A 240 -27.96 -12.39 27.13
CA LEU A 240 -27.54 -13.74 27.56
C LEU A 240 -28.51 -14.36 28.58
N ILE A 241 -29.05 -13.56 29.50
CA ILE A 241 -30.07 -14.04 30.45
C ILE A 241 -31.32 -14.49 29.70
N ASP A 242 -31.77 -13.70 28.73
CA ASP A 242 -32.96 -14.03 27.94
C ASP A 242 -32.74 -15.28 27.09
N TYR A 243 -31.59 -15.40 26.42
CA TYR A 243 -31.19 -16.60 25.69
C TYR A 243 -31.17 -17.85 26.59
N LEU A 244 -30.47 -17.79 27.73
CA LEU A 244 -30.24 -18.96 28.60
C LEU A 244 -31.45 -19.35 29.43
N PHE A 245 -32.28 -18.39 29.86
CA PHE A 245 -33.33 -18.62 30.86
C PHE A 245 -34.74 -18.30 30.38
N HIS A 246 -34.92 -17.49 29.33
CA HIS A 246 -36.24 -17.05 28.87
C HIS A 246 -36.58 -17.45 27.42
N GLY A 247 -35.71 -18.21 26.75
CA GLY A 247 -35.93 -18.66 25.37
C GLY A 247 -35.77 -17.54 24.34
N GLY A 248 -34.95 -16.55 24.64
CA GLY A 248 -34.54 -15.50 23.72
C GLY A 248 -33.74 -16.01 22.52
N PRO A 249 -33.43 -15.12 21.56
CA PRO A 249 -32.64 -15.48 20.39
C PRO A 249 -31.24 -15.98 20.79
N VAL A 250 -30.69 -16.89 19.98
CA VAL A 250 -29.30 -17.33 20.11
C VAL A 250 -28.36 -16.22 19.62
N PRO A 251 -27.22 -15.95 20.30
CA PRO A 251 -26.20 -15.06 19.75
C PRO A 251 -25.81 -15.47 18.33
N ASN A 252 -25.52 -14.50 17.47
CA ASN A 252 -25.18 -14.76 16.07
C ASN A 252 -24.06 -13.83 15.58
N PRO A 253 -22.82 -14.32 15.43
CA PRO A 253 -22.36 -15.72 15.60
C PRO A 253 -22.57 -16.29 17.02
N PHE A 254 -22.67 -17.62 17.17
CA PHE A 254 -22.90 -18.23 18.50
C PHE A 254 -21.78 -17.90 19.49
N GLU A 255 -20.57 -17.77 18.95
CA GLU A 255 -19.31 -17.55 19.65
C GLU A 255 -19.23 -16.18 20.33
N ILE A 256 -20.03 -15.19 19.90
CA ILE A 256 -20.03 -13.86 20.53
C ILE A 256 -20.67 -13.87 21.93
N GLY A 257 -21.39 -14.95 22.28
CA GLY A 257 -21.90 -15.17 23.63
C GLY A 257 -20.96 -15.94 24.56
N ASP A 258 -19.82 -16.45 24.06
CA ASP A 258 -18.86 -17.28 24.80
C ASP A 258 -17.73 -16.42 25.39
N CYS A 259 -18.02 -15.81 26.53
CA CYS A 259 -17.22 -14.77 27.15
C CYS A 259 -16.01 -15.22 27.93
N ASP A 260 -15.97 -16.50 28.29
CA ASP A 260 -14.77 -17.12 28.83
C ASP A 260 -14.02 -17.96 27.79
N CYS A 261 -14.45 -17.94 26.52
CA CYS A 261 -13.82 -18.62 25.39
C CYS A 261 -13.66 -20.13 25.59
N ASN A 262 -14.61 -20.77 26.28
CA ASN A 262 -14.55 -22.21 26.54
C ASN A 262 -15.26 -23.06 25.47
N GLY A 263 -15.84 -22.41 24.46
CA GLY A 263 -16.67 -22.99 23.40
C GLY A 263 -18.13 -23.21 23.78
N ARG A 264 -18.63 -22.57 24.85
CA ARG A 264 -20.00 -22.79 25.35
C ARG A 264 -20.60 -21.54 26.01
N VAL A 265 -21.69 -21.06 25.43
CA VAL A 265 -22.54 -20.03 26.04
C VAL A 265 -23.36 -20.58 27.22
N ASN A 266 -23.07 -20.12 28.44
CA ASN A 266 -23.70 -20.52 29.69
C ASN A 266 -23.61 -19.44 30.81
N MET A 267 -23.97 -19.79 32.05
CA MET A 267 -23.99 -18.83 33.18
C MET A 267 -22.61 -18.27 33.55
N ILE A 268 -21.53 -18.98 33.20
CA ILE A 268 -20.16 -18.51 33.45
C ILE A 268 -19.87 -17.26 32.61
N ASP A 269 -20.41 -17.18 31.40
CA ASP A 269 -20.23 -16.04 30.49
C ASP A 269 -20.87 -14.77 31.04
N ILE A 270 -22.10 -14.88 31.56
CA ILE A 270 -22.77 -13.80 32.30
C ILE A 270 -21.91 -13.34 33.49
N THR A 271 -21.36 -14.30 34.24
CA THR A 271 -20.54 -14.00 35.41
C THR A 271 -19.24 -13.30 35.02
N ARG A 272 -18.66 -13.65 33.87
CA ARG A 272 -17.45 -13.02 33.33
C ARG A 272 -17.72 -11.57 32.94
N LEU A 273 -18.78 -11.29 32.18
CA LEU A 273 -19.24 -9.94 31.82
C LEU A 273 -19.47 -9.07 33.06
N ILE A 274 -20.20 -9.57 34.08
CA ILE A 274 -20.46 -8.82 35.32
C ILE A 274 -19.15 -8.50 36.07
N ASN A 275 -18.24 -9.47 36.18
CA ASN A 275 -16.98 -9.27 36.87
C ASN A 275 -16.09 -8.25 36.14
N TYR A 276 -16.06 -8.28 34.81
CA TYR A 276 -15.33 -7.31 34.03
C TYR A 276 -15.94 -5.90 34.17
N ALA A 277 -17.23 -5.75 33.87
CA ALA A 277 -17.92 -4.46 33.84
C ALA A 277 -17.97 -3.73 35.20
N TRP A 278 -18.11 -4.46 36.32
CA TRP A 278 -18.30 -3.82 37.64
C TRP A 278 -17.29 -4.20 38.72
N ARG A 279 -16.33 -5.10 38.45
CA ARG A 279 -15.34 -5.50 39.46
C ARG A 279 -13.90 -5.33 39.00
N MET A 280 -13.68 -4.63 37.87
CA MET A 280 -12.35 -4.52 37.26
C MET A 280 -11.70 -5.89 37.10
N GLY A 281 -12.52 -6.88 36.76
CA GLY A 281 -12.07 -8.23 36.45
C GLY A 281 -11.18 -8.24 35.22
N GLU A 282 -10.57 -9.38 34.95
CA GLU A 282 -9.84 -9.61 33.70
C GLU A 282 -10.80 -9.52 32.50
N HIS A 283 -10.29 -9.02 31.38
CA HIS A 283 -11.03 -8.93 30.12
C HIS A 283 -11.69 -10.28 29.78
N PRO A 284 -12.94 -10.30 29.31
CA PRO A 284 -13.52 -11.52 28.74
C PRO A 284 -12.65 -11.94 27.56
N CYS A 285 -12.37 -13.24 27.44
CA CYS A 285 -11.49 -13.77 26.40
C CYS A 285 -10.12 -13.04 26.25
N PRO A 286 -9.28 -13.00 27.30
CA PRO A 286 -8.02 -12.24 27.27
C PRO A 286 -7.01 -12.80 26.24
N ASP A 287 -7.15 -14.07 25.89
CA ASP A 287 -6.27 -14.76 24.92
C ASP A 287 -6.71 -14.55 23.45
N ALA A 288 -7.86 -13.93 23.21
CA ALA A 288 -8.38 -13.67 21.88
C ALA A 288 -7.73 -12.47 21.19
N LEU A 289 -7.08 -11.61 21.97
CA LEU A 289 -6.30 -10.47 21.49
C LEU A 289 -4.84 -10.86 21.14
N ALA A 290 -4.51 -12.15 21.13
CA ALA A 290 -3.14 -12.66 21.00
C ALA A 290 -2.79 -13.27 19.62
N TYR A 291 -3.61 -13.08 18.59
CA TYR A 291 -3.31 -13.52 17.22
C TYR A 291 -3.57 -12.43 16.19
#